data_AF-A0AAE5XHX7-F1
#
_entry.id   AF-A0AAE5XHX7-F1
#
_cell.length_a   1.000
_cell.length_b   1.000
_cell.length_c   1.000
_cell.angle_alpha   90.00
_cell.angle_beta   90.00
_cell.angle_gamma   90.00
#
_symmetry.space_group_name_H-M   'P 1'
#
loop_
_entity.id
_entity.type
_entity.pdbx_description
1 polymer ?
#
loop_
_entity_poly.entity_id
_entity_poly.type
_entity_poly.pdbx_seq_one_letter_code
_entity_poly.pdbx_strand_id
1 'polypeptide(L)'
;MQNNKKAAICGGVLWIMTGVIAGCSSGGDGTADSGGSTAKEAGVCGESGDGVNWNALASTNCRYLSSYRLFSGADPTQTTGGTGVVYDLATPLFTDYASKYRVVYVPEGKQAQYSAQEIIDFPEGTVITKTFALPTDTANRGLDNERLLETRLLIRRASGWVALPYIWDANEDDAELSVAGGNYAATLVHNGVQQSFTYQVPDTNKCKQCHQFKTESGSRFVPLGPKARQLNWTYTYADGAANQLAYWKQKGILAGLPDDLSSIDSVPNYSDADASNLAGYSDDQIHRLAKGYLDINCAHCHRPEGGASNTGLSLEFWRSFADYQSQHGVCKQPVAYGGGALSYDIEPGSPDASIINFRMASDQPGDKMPEIGRQLVHQEGQALIHEWIARMATNDCVD
;
A
#
# COMPACT_ATOMS: atom_id res chain seq x y z
N MET A 1 -5.24 -55.78 -29.46
CA MET A 1 -4.15 -56.54 -30.12
C MET A 1 -4.16 -56.18 -31.60
N GLN A 2 -2.97 -56.08 -32.22
CA GLN A 2 -2.63 -55.57 -33.58
C GLN A 2 -2.51 -54.03 -33.69
N ASN A 3 -1.32 -53.43 -33.52
CA ASN A 3 -0.15 -53.30 -34.42
C ASN A 3 -0.40 -52.56 -35.75
N ASN A 4 0.18 -51.37 -35.93
CA ASN A 4 1.40 -51.22 -36.74
C ASN A 4 2.00 -49.80 -36.74
N LYS A 5 3.30 -49.73 -36.45
CA LYS A 5 4.22 -48.64 -36.82
C LYS A 5 4.75 -48.90 -38.24
N LYS A 6 5.01 -47.84 -39.03
CA LYS A 6 6.12 -47.79 -40.01
C LYS A 6 6.64 -46.37 -40.17
N ALA A 7 7.97 -46.29 -40.26
CA ALA A 7 8.79 -45.14 -40.60
C ALA A 7 9.55 -45.43 -41.90
N ALA A 8 9.93 -44.39 -42.66
CA ALA A 8 11.12 -44.25 -43.55
C ALA A 8 10.93 -42.98 -44.42
N ILE A 9 11.75 -41.92 -44.27
CA ILE A 9 13.04 -41.61 -44.93
C ILE A 9 12.93 -41.39 -46.46
N CYS A 10 13.25 -40.18 -46.93
CA CYS A 10 14.08 -39.95 -48.13
C CYS A 10 14.64 -38.51 -48.15
N GLY A 11 15.94 -38.36 -48.41
CA GLY A 11 16.64 -37.07 -48.52
C GLY A 11 16.82 -36.56 -49.97
N GLY A 12 17.47 -35.41 -50.12
CA GLY A 12 18.12 -34.99 -51.38
C GLY A 12 17.89 -33.54 -51.85
N VAL A 13 18.69 -32.61 -51.33
CA VAL A 13 19.59 -31.65 -52.02
C VAL A 13 19.16 -31.00 -53.38
N LEU A 14 19.06 -29.66 -53.32
CA LEU A 14 19.56 -28.61 -54.24
C LEU A 14 18.92 -28.41 -55.63
N TRP A 15 18.32 -27.23 -55.84
CA TRP A 15 18.47 -26.46 -57.08
C TRP A 15 18.59 -24.96 -56.78
N ILE A 16 19.63 -24.37 -57.38
CA ILE A 16 20.01 -22.97 -57.36
C ILE A 16 19.22 -22.24 -58.46
N MET A 17 18.67 -21.06 -58.16
CA MET A 17 18.55 -20.01 -59.18
C MET A 17 18.90 -18.64 -58.61
N THR A 18 19.87 -18.06 -59.29
CA THR A 18 20.54 -16.76 -59.17
C THR A 18 19.66 -15.66 -59.78
N GLY A 19 19.76 -14.41 -59.29
CA GLY A 19 19.39 -13.25 -60.12
C GLY A 19 18.93 -11.96 -59.46
N VAL A 20 19.86 -11.23 -58.83
CA VAL A 20 20.11 -9.77 -58.92
C VAL A 20 18.92 -8.79 -58.83
N ILE A 21 18.97 -7.86 -57.87
CA ILE A 21 18.92 -6.40 -58.10
C ILE A 21 19.75 -5.69 -57.02
N ALA A 22 20.42 -4.65 -57.48
CA ALA A 22 21.48 -3.86 -56.88
C ALA A 22 21.14 -3.18 -55.54
N GLY A 23 22.19 -2.95 -54.75
CA GLY A 23 22.13 -2.17 -53.52
C GLY A 23 22.16 -0.67 -53.74
N CYS A 24 21.89 0.05 -52.64
CA CYS A 24 22.56 1.29 -52.29
C CYS A 24 22.50 1.45 -50.77
N SER A 25 23.68 1.71 -50.19
CA SER A 25 23.92 2.05 -48.79
C SER A 25 23.43 3.46 -48.48
N SER A 26 22.84 3.68 -47.31
CA SER A 26 23.21 4.78 -46.40
C SER A 26 22.46 4.64 -45.07
N GLY A 27 23.17 4.96 -43.99
CA GLY A 27 22.75 4.70 -42.62
C GLY A 27 21.57 5.54 -42.14
N GLY A 28 20.99 5.04 -41.06
CA GLY A 28 20.08 5.77 -40.19
C GLY A 28 20.21 5.16 -38.81
N ASP A 29 20.91 5.86 -37.92
CA ASP A 29 20.88 5.59 -36.49
C ASP A 29 19.42 5.51 -36.04
N GLY A 30 19.06 4.37 -35.45
CA GLY A 30 17.79 4.22 -34.76
C GLY A 30 17.87 4.93 -33.42
N THR A 31 17.75 6.25 -33.41
CA THR A 31 17.39 6.99 -32.19
C THR A 31 15.99 6.53 -31.78
N ALA A 32 15.94 5.83 -30.66
CA ALA A 32 14.72 5.69 -29.88
C ALA A 32 14.20 7.10 -29.58
N ASP A 33 13.00 7.39 -30.08
CA ASP A 33 12.31 8.64 -29.81
C ASP A 33 11.90 8.65 -28.34
N SER A 34 12.79 9.16 -27.48
CA SER A 34 12.49 9.62 -26.12
C SER A 34 11.83 11.00 -26.22
N GLY A 35 10.69 11.06 -26.90
CA GLY A 35 9.87 12.25 -27.03
C GLY A 35 8.90 12.36 -25.86
N GLY A 36 9.21 13.21 -24.89
CA GLY A 36 8.24 13.67 -23.89
C GLY A 36 7.04 14.31 -24.60
N SER A 37 5.94 13.58 -24.70
CA SER A 37 4.71 14.07 -25.32
C SER A 37 4.02 15.06 -24.38
N THR A 38 4.32 16.33 -24.58
CA THR A 38 3.62 17.51 -24.01
C THR A 38 2.25 17.76 -24.66
N ALA A 39 1.69 16.79 -25.38
CA ALA A 39 0.33 16.91 -25.90
C ALA A 39 -0.66 16.90 -24.73
N LYS A 40 -1.16 18.09 -24.35
CA LYS A 40 -2.25 18.23 -23.39
C LYS A 40 -3.38 17.28 -23.79
N GLU A 41 -3.86 16.49 -22.83
CA GLU A 41 -5.02 15.62 -23.05
C GLU A 41 -6.19 16.41 -23.63
N ALA A 42 -7.07 15.77 -24.39
CA ALA A 42 -8.27 16.43 -24.90
C ALA A 42 -9.37 16.48 -23.83
N GLY A 43 -10.36 17.37 -24.02
CA GLY A 43 -11.53 17.46 -23.15
C GLY A 43 -11.20 17.91 -21.73
N VAL A 44 -11.95 17.41 -20.75
CA VAL A 44 -11.89 17.85 -19.34
C VAL A 44 -10.49 17.67 -18.72
N CYS A 45 -9.72 16.69 -19.18
CA CYS A 45 -8.33 16.46 -18.72
C CYS A 45 -7.33 17.50 -19.25
N GLY A 46 -7.65 18.19 -20.35
CA GLY A 46 -6.83 19.23 -20.96
C GLY A 46 -7.18 20.66 -20.58
N GLU A 47 -8.27 20.85 -19.86
CA GLU A 47 -8.74 22.18 -19.47
C GLU A 47 -7.70 22.86 -18.58
N SER A 48 -7.31 24.09 -18.94
CA SER A 48 -6.41 24.90 -18.11
C SER A 48 -7.16 25.46 -16.90
N GLY A 49 -6.44 25.70 -15.80
CA GLY A 49 -6.97 26.37 -14.61
C GLY A 49 -5.98 26.32 -13.45
N ASP A 50 -6.20 27.16 -12.44
CA ASP A 50 -5.26 27.35 -11.32
C ASP A 50 -5.61 26.51 -10.08
N GLY A 51 -6.80 25.90 -10.07
CA GLY A 51 -7.29 25.04 -8.98
C GLY A 51 -7.45 23.58 -9.38
N VAL A 52 -7.74 22.73 -8.40
CA VAL A 52 -8.06 21.31 -8.59
C VAL A 52 -9.11 21.12 -9.68
N ASN A 53 -8.86 20.19 -10.61
CA ASN A 53 -9.77 19.83 -11.68
C ASN A 53 -10.89 18.90 -11.18
N TRP A 54 -11.85 19.44 -10.43
CA TRP A 54 -12.96 18.68 -9.87
C TRP A 54 -13.84 18.02 -10.94
N ASN A 55 -13.98 18.64 -12.12
CA ASN A 55 -14.73 18.07 -13.23
C ASN A 55 -14.08 16.78 -13.74
N ALA A 56 -12.75 16.76 -13.90
CA ALA A 56 -12.01 15.56 -14.29
C ALA A 56 -12.16 14.47 -13.22
N LEU A 57 -11.93 14.81 -11.94
CA LEU A 57 -12.04 13.87 -10.83
C LEU A 57 -13.41 13.20 -10.76
N ALA A 58 -14.48 13.96 -10.99
CA ALA A 58 -15.85 13.46 -10.94
C ALA A 58 -16.20 12.50 -12.09
N SER A 59 -15.61 12.68 -13.28
CA SER A 59 -16.15 12.08 -14.52
C SER A 59 -15.17 11.23 -15.32
N THR A 60 -13.87 11.46 -15.21
CA THR A 60 -12.88 10.96 -16.17
C THR A 60 -11.66 10.38 -15.47
N ASN A 61 -11.10 9.30 -16.03
CA ASN A 61 -9.79 8.78 -15.65
C ASN A 61 -8.75 9.38 -16.59
N CYS A 62 -8.19 10.53 -16.22
CA CYS A 62 -7.16 11.20 -17.03
C CYS A 62 -5.91 10.34 -17.13
N ARG A 63 -5.24 10.40 -18.28
CA ARG A 63 -3.98 9.70 -18.53
C ARG A 63 -2.88 10.22 -17.63
N TYR A 64 -2.79 11.54 -17.44
CA TYR A 64 -1.75 12.16 -16.62
C TYR A 64 -2.27 12.58 -15.25
N LEU A 65 -1.43 12.46 -14.22
CA LEU A 65 -1.75 12.87 -12.86
C LEU A 65 -1.90 14.40 -12.78
N SER A 66 -1.06 15.13 -13.49
CA SER A 66 -1.09 16.59 -13.55
C SER A 66 -2.42 17.17 -14.07
N SER A 67 -3.17 16.41 -14.90
CA SER A 67 -4.49 16.83 -15.41
C SER A 67 -5.53 17.07 -14.30
N TYR A 68 -5.36 16.45 -13.13
CA TYR A 68 -6.23 16.72 -11.98
C TYR A 68 -5.86 17.96 -11.19
N ARG A 69 -4.63 18.50 -11.37
CA ARG A 69 -4.12 19.67 -10.64
C ARG A 69 -4.30 19.55 -9.12
N LEU A 70 -3.92 18.40 -8.57
CA LEU A 70 -3.96 18.14 -7.12
C LEU A 70 -2.75 18.78 -6.41
N PHE A 71 -1.60 18.81 -7.09
CA PHE A 71 -0.33 19.30 -6.56
C PHE A 71 0.15 20.54 -7.31
N SER A 72 0.90 21.40 -6.60
CA SER A 72 1.61 22.53 -7.17
C SER A 72 2.94 22.04 -7.76
N GLY A 73 2.89 21.50 -8.97
CA GLY A 73 4.04 20.83 -9.61
C GLY A 73 4.11 19.35 -9.25
N ALA A 74 5.32 18.79 -9.22
CA ALA A 74 5.55 17.36 -8.97
C ALA A 74 5.63 16.98 -7.49
N ASP A 75 5.83 17.95 -6.58
CA ASP A 75 5.95 17.69 -5.14
C ASP A 75 4.60 17.23 -4.55
N PRO A 76 4.48 15.96 -4.09
CA PRO A 76 3.22 15.41 -3.58
C PRO A 76 2.79 16.00 -2.22
N THR A 77 3.61 16.85 -1.61
CA THR A 77 3.32 17.54 -0.34
C THR A 77 2.83 18.97 -0.55
N GLN A 78 3.04 19.55 -1.74
CA GLN A 78 2.60 20.90 -2.07
C GLN A 78 1.23 20.85 -2.76
N THR A 79 0.16 21.15 -2.03
CA THR A 79 -1.21 21.02 -2.54
C THR A 79 -1.65 22.26 -3.32
N THR A 80 -2.36 22.07 -4.43
CA THR A 80 -2.84 23.18 -5.28
C THR A 80 -3.80 24.07 -4.49
N GLY A 81 -3.47 25.36 -4.39
CA GLY A 81 -4.28 26.35 -3.67
C GLY A 81 -4.46 26.06 -2.19
N GLY A 82 -3.64 25.19 -1.58
CA GLY A 82 -3.79 24.78 -0.18
C GLY A 82 -5.06 23.98 0.12
N THR A 83 -5.73 23.45 -0.92
CA THR A 83 -7.04 22.78 -0.80
C THR A 83 -6.95 21.37 -0.23
N GLY A 84 -5.79 20.72 -0.35
CA GLY A 84 -5.53 19.40 0.21
C GLY A 84 -4.93 19.48 1.62
N VAL A 85 -5.30 18.54 2.48
CA VAL A 85 -4.73 18.37 3.82
C VAL A 85 -3.77 17.19 3.82
N VAL A 86 -2.49 17.46 4.06
CA VAL A 86 -1.47 16.43 4.27
C VAL A 86 -1.77 15.68 5.56
N TYR A 87 -1.49 14.38 5.60
CA TYR A 87 -1.59 13.59 6.83
C TYR A 87 -0.64 12.40 6.79
N ASP A 88 -0.39 11.82 7.96
CA ASP A 88 0.36 10.58 8.08
C ASP A 88 -0.29 9.61 9.07
N LEU A 89 0.12 8.35 9.03
CA LEU A 89 -0.40 7.30 9.91
C LEU A 89 0.61 7.00 11.00
N ALA A 90 0.13 6.76 12.23
CA ALA A 90 1.00 6.43 13.37
C ALA A 90 1.90 5.23 13.09
N THR A 91 1.35 4.20 12.43
CA THR A 91 2.13 3.13 11.82
C THR A 91 1.77 3.03 10.34
N PRO A 92 2.73 3.23 9.42
CA PRO A 92 2.44 3.08 8.00
C PRO A 92 2.36 1.59 7.60
N LEU A 93 1.50 1.29 6.61
CA LEU A 93 1.59 0.04 5.87
C LEU A 93 3.01 -0.10 5.27
N PHE A 94 3.65 -1.24 5.46
CA PHE A 94 4.95 -1.53 4.87
C PHE A 94 4.83 -1.76 3.36
N THR A 95 5.78 -1.21 2.59
CA THR A 95 5.87 -1.39 1.13
C THR A 95 7.32 -1.19 0.73
N ASP A 96 8.15 -2.21 0.88
CA ASP A 96 9.56 -2.22 0.46
C ASP A 96 10.35 -0.98 0.92
N TYR A 97 10.15 -0.59 2.18
CA TYR A 97 10.73 0.62 2.80
C TYR A 97 10.40 1.96 2.12
N ALA A 98 9.50 1.99 1.12
CA ALA A 98 9.08 3.23 0.47
C ALA A 98 8.33 4.15 1.46
N SER A 99 8.75 5.42 1.45
CA SER A 99 8.06 6.54 2.09
C SER A 99 6.70 6.77 1.43
N LYS A 100 5.75 7.38 2.17
CA LYS A 100 4.36 7.55 1.73
C LYS A 100 3.86 8.94 2.04
N TYR A 101 3.71 9.76 1.02
CA TYR A 101 3.10 11.09 1.11
C TYR A 101 1.61 10.99 0.84
N ARG A 102 0.79 11.51 1.76
CA ARG A 102 -0.66 11.38 1.65
C ARG A 102 -1.33 12.73 1.81
N VAL A 103 -2.30 12.96 0.95
CA VAL A 103 -3.14 14.15 1.00
C VAL A 103 -4.59 13.72 0.87
N VAL A 104 -5.47 14.37 1.62
CA VAL A 104 -6.92 14.25 1.45
C VAL A 104 -7.48 15.57 0.94
N TYR A 105 -8.29 15.48 -0.11
CA TYR A 105 -9.04 16.61 -0.68
C TYR A 105 -10.51 16.34 -0.44
N VAL A 106 -11.17 17.19 0.33
CA VAL A 106 -12.63 17.15 0.53
C VAL A 106 -13.23 18.33 -0.24
N PRO A 107 -14.29 18.13 -1.04
CA PRO A 107 -14.89 19.22 -1.78
C PRO A 107 -15.36 20.35 -0.87
N GLU A 108 -15.26 21.59 -1.37
CA GLU A 108 -15.66 22.78 -0.62
C GLU A 108 -17.10 22.66 -0.10
N GLY A 109 -17.31 23.08 1.16
CA GLY A 109 -18.60 23.02 1.83
C GLY A 109 -19.05 21.62 2.27
N LYS A 110 -18.26 20.56 2.01
CA LYS A 110 -18.54 19.20 2.49
C LYS A 110 -17.62 18.82 3.65
N GLN A 111 -18.07 17.88 4.46
CA GLN A 111 -17.30 17.34 5.58
C GLN A 111 -17.40 15.82 5.60
N ALA A 112 -16.29 15.16 5.91
CA ALA A 112 -16.29 13.77 6.29
C ALA A 112 -16.91 13.59 7.68
N GLN A 113 -17.49 12.44 7.96
CA GLN A 113 -18.02 12.09 9.28
C GLN A 113 -17.02 11.22 10.03
N TYR A 114 -16.80 11.55 11.29
CA TYR A 114 -16.01 10.73 12.20
C TYR A 114 -16.54 9.29 12.25
N SER A 115 -15.60 8.35 12.30
CA SER A 115 -15.85 6.93 12.51
C SER A 115 -14.88 6.43 13.57
N ALA A 116 -15.41 5.83 14.64
CA ALA A 116 -14.60 5.39 15.77
C ALA A 116 -13.71 4.19 15.42
N GLN A 117 -14.29 3.19 14.74
CA GLN A 117 -13.65 1.91 14.50
C GLN A 117 -13.21 1.73 13.04
N GLU A 118 -13.95 2.27 12.09
CA GLU A 118 -13.70 2.09 10.67
C GLU A 118 -13.02 3.32 10.06
N ILE A 119 -12.84 3.26 8.74
CA ILE A 119 -12.43 4.43 7.96
C ILE A 119 -13.36 5.62 8.22
N ILE A 120 -12.80 6.82 8.27
CA ILE A 120 -13.57 8.08 8.23
C ILE A 120 -14.51 8.04 7.03
N ASP A 121 -15.77 8.46 7.22
CA ASP A 121 -16.78 8.42 6.17
C ASP A 121 -16.70 9.67 5.30
N PHE A 122 -16.13 9.53 4.12
CA PHE A 122 -15.86 10.65 3.21
C PHE A 122 -17.03 10.90 2.24
N PRO A 123 -17.38 12.17 1.99
CA PRO A 123 -18.44 12.53 1.07
C PRO A 123 -18.04 12.31 -0.39
N GLU A 124 -19.05 12.27 -1.27
CA GLU A 124 -18.81 12.28 -2.71
C GLU A 124 -17.96 13.48 -3.14
N GLY A 125 -16.98 13.19 -3.99
CA GLY A 125 -15.97 14.10 -4.52
C GLY A 125 -14.63 14.03 -3.78
N THR A 126 -14.55 13.36 -2.63
CA THR A 126 -13.28 13.22 -1.91
C THR A 126 -12.23 12.49 -2.74
N VAL A 127 -10.99 12.98 -2.68
CA VAL A 127 -9.79 12.32 -3.22
C VAL A 127 -8.81 12.06 -2.10
N ILE A 128 -8.30 10.83 -2.02
CA ILE A 128 -7.15 10.49 -1.19
C ILE A 128 -6.00 10.15 -2.13
N THR A 129 -4.90 10.87 -2.01
CA THR A 129 -3.65 10.59 -2.72
C THR A 129 -2.72 9.81 -1.81
N LYS A 130 -1.93 8.92 -2.41
CA LYS A 130 -0.81 8.27 -1.75
C LYS A 130 0.32 8.13 -2.75
N THR A 131 1.35 8.94 -2.60
CA THR A 131 2.57 8.89 -3.38
C THR A 131 3.60 8.05 -2.65
N PHE A 132 4.11 7.02 -3.31
CA PHE A 132 5.18 6.18 -2.82
C PHE A 132 6.49 6.71 -3.39
N ALA A 133 7.48 6.87 -2.52
CA ALA A 133 8.79 7.37 -2.89
C ALA A 133 9.85 6.47 -2.25
N LEU A 134 10.86 6.08 -3.02
CA LEU A 134 11.88 5.16 -2.58
C LEU A 134 13.13 5.93 -2.14
N PRO A 135 13.54 5.83 -0.88
CA PRO A 135 14.78 6.45 -0.43
C PRO A 135 15.98 5.73 -1.02
N THR A 136 17.01 6.50 -1.34
CA THR A 136 18.33 5.92 -1.66
C THR A 136 18.91 5.20 -0.44
N ASP A 137 18.70 5.76 0.75
CA ASP A 137 19.06 5.17 2.04
C ASP A 137 17.94 5.43 3.06
N THR A 138 17.44 4.38 3.72
CA THR A 138 16.40 4.53 4.76
C THR A 138 16.83 5.37 5.97
N ALA A 139 18.14 5.55 6.18
CA ALA A 139 18.68 6.43 7.21
C ALA A 139 18.58 7.92 6.82
N ASN A 140 18.34 8.24 5.55
CA ASN A 140 18.21 9.60 5.04
C ASN A 140 16.97 9.73 4.12
N ARG A 141 15.80 9.83 4.75
CA ARG A 141 14.49 10.00 4.09
C ARG A 141 14.18 11.46 3.79
N GLY A 142 13.17 11.70 2.95
CA GLY A 142 12.72 13.01 2.51
C GLY A 142 12.80 13.15 0.99
N LEU A 143 11.92 13.97 0.41
CA LEU A 143 11.74 14.05 -1.05
C LEU A 143 13.06 14.30 -1.81
N ASP A 144 13.95 15.15 -1.28
CA ASP A 144 15.24 15.44 -1.91
C ASP A 144 16.20 14.22 -1.99
N ASN A 145 15.92 13.16 -1.22
CA ASN A 145 16.72 11.93 -1.14
C ASN A 145 15.96 10.69 -1.65
N GLU A 146 14.77 10.91 -2.21
CA GLU A 146 13.84 9.86 -2.60
C GLU A 146 13.47 9.99 -4.07
N ARG A 147 13.24 8.84 -4.71
CA ARG A 147 12.71 8.75 -6.07
C ARG A 147 11.20 8.53 -6.03
N LEU A 148 10.42 9.37 -6.70
CA LEU A 148 8.98 9.15 -6.87
C LEU A 148 8.74 7.90 -7.73
N LEU A 149 7.89 7.01 -7.22
CA LEU A 149 7.66 5.69 -7.81
C LEU A 149 6.27 5.58 -8.41
N GLU A 150 5.26 5.82 -7.59
CA GLU A 150 3.86 5.79 -8.01
C GLU A 150 3.00 6.72 -7.16
N THR A 151 1.89 7.17 -7.73
CA THR A 151 0.81 7.85 -7.01
C THR A 151 -0.47 7.05 -7.18
N ARG A 152 -1.08 6.63 -6.07
CA ARG A 152 -2.41 6.00 -6.10
C ARG A 152 -3.46 7.03 -5.69
N LEU A 153 -4.45 7.22 -6.56
CA LEU A 153 -5.65 8.00 -6.25
C LEU A 153 -6.76 7.06 -5.81
N LEU A 154 -7.42 7.39 -4.71
CA LEU A 154 -8.75 6.89 -4.37
C LEU A 154 -9.74 8.05 -4.49
N ILE A 155 -10.68 7.94 -5.42
CA ILE A 155 -11.66 8.99 -5.73
C ILE A 155 -13.06 8.51 -5.35
N ARG A 156 -13.76 9.23 -4.47
CA ARG A 156 -15.14 8.94 -4.08
C ARG A 156 -16.11 9.53 -5.11
N ARG A 157 -16.44 8.77 -6.15
CA ARG A 157 -17.49 9.17 -7.12
C ARG A 157 -18.87 8.75 -6.62
N ALA A 158 -19.93 9.25 -7.28
CA ALA A 158 -21.32 8.85 -7.02
C ALA A 158 -21.48 7.32 -7.03
N SER A 159 -20.80 6.64 -7.95
CA SER A 159 -20.84 5.18 -8.11
C SER A 159 -20.05 4.40 -7.06
N GLY A 160 -19.25 5.06 -6.20
CA GLY A 160 -18.34 4.38 -5.28
C GLY A 160 -16.92 4.93 -5.32
N TRP A 161 -16.03 4.28 -4.57
CA TRP A 161 -14.60 4.53 -4.64
C TRP A 161 -14.01 3.96 -5.93
N VAL A 162 -13.20 4.76 -6.61
CA VAL A 162 -12.41 4.38 -7.79
C VAL A 162 -10.93 4.47 -7.41
N ALA A 163 -10.16 3.43 -7.75
CA ALA A 163 -8.72 3.38 -7.52
C ALA A 163 -7.96 3.52 -8.83
N LEU A 164 -7.06 4.49 -8.91
CA LEU A 164 -6.27 4.80 -10.10
C LEU A 164 -4.78 4.84 -9.73
N PRO A 165 -3.99 3.82 -10.11
CA PRO A 165 -2.54 3.84 -9.94
C PRO A 165 -1.86 4.62 -11.08
N TYR A 166 -0.98 5.55 -10.74
CA TYR A 166 -0.14 6.32 -11.66
C TYR A 166 1.33 5.99 -11.42
N ILE A 167 2.11 5.86 -12.48
CA ILE A 167 3.55 5.58 -12.41
C ILE A 167 4.31 6.82 -12.87
N TRP A 168 5.23 7.30 -12.03
CA TRP A 168 6.06 8.45 -12.36
C TRP A 168 7.05 8.14 -13.47
N ASP A 169 7.28 9.13 -14.35
CA ASP A 169 8.31 9.02 -15.37
C ASP A 169 9.73 9.12 -14.78
N ALA A 170 10.75 8.95 -15.62
CA ALA A 170 12.15 8.96 -15.17
C ALA A 170 12.67 10.35 -14.76
N ASN A 171 12.00 11.42 -15.19
CA ASN A 171 12.35 12.80 -14.82
C ASN A 171 11.59 13.27 -13.58
N GLU A 172 10.57 12.50 -13.15
CA GLU A 172 9.68 12.81 -12.02
C GLU A 172 8.87 14.10 -12.22
N ASP A 173 8.58 14.44 -13.48
CA ASP A 173 7.81 15.65 -13.82
C ASP A 173 6.29 15.38 -13.84
N ASP A 174 5.88 14.17 -14.22
CA ASP A 174 4.47 13.73 -14.17
C ASP A 174 4.38 12.20 -13.99
N ALA A 175 3.15 11.71 -13.80
CA ALA A 175 2.85 10.30 -13.71
C ALA A 175 1.71 9.90 -14.65
N GLU A 176 1.83 8.73 -15.27
CA GLU A 176 0.85 8.20 -16.22
C GLU A 176 0.00 7.07 -15.58
N LEU A 177 -1.30 7.06 -15.86
CA LEU A 177 -2.25 6.05 -15.39
C LEU A 177 -1.84 4.66 -15.89
N SER A 178 -1.60 3.72 -14.98
CA SER A 178 -1.24 2.34 -15.32
C SER A 178 -2.18 1.31 -14.69
N VAL A 179 -3.30 1.03 -15.36
CA VAL A 179 -4.31 0.04 -14.92
C VAL A 179 -3.70 -1.37 -14.72
N ALA A 180 -2.70 -1.70 -15.53
CA ALA A 180 -1.98 -2.98 -15.50
C ALA A 180 -0.89 -3.06 -14.41
N GLY A 181 -0.70 -1.99 -13.64
CA GLY A 181 0.39 -1.90 -12.68
C GLY A 181 1.75 -1.76 -13.37
N GLY A 182 2.81 -2.17 -12.68
CA GLY A 182 4.17 -2.05 -13.20
C GLY A 182 5.18 -2.79 -12.36
N ASN A 183 6.34 -3.09 -12.96
CA ASN A 183 7.48 -3.66 -12.27
C ASN A 183 8.74 -2.93 -12.71
N TYR A 184 9.62 -2.59 -11.78
CA TYR A 184 10.90 -1.98 -12.09
C TYR A 184 11.98 -2.42 -11.10
N ALA A 185 13.22 -2.46 -11.60
CA ALA A 185 14.37 -2.66 -10.75
C ALA A 185 14.50 -1.49 -9.77
N ALA A 186 14.67 -1.84 -8.50
CA ALA A 186 14.83 -0.91 -7.40
C ALA A 186 16.03 -1.33 -6.56
N THR A 187 16.74 -0.33 -6.03
CA THR A 187 17.84 -0.51 -5.10
C THR A 187 17.73 0.53 -4.01
N LEU A 188 18.02 0.15 -2.77
CA LEU A 188 18.14 1.04 -1.62
C LEU A 188 19.24 0.54 -0.69
N VAL A 189 19.72 1.41 0.19
CA VAL A 189 20.52 1.05 1.36
C VAL A 189 19.63 1.04 2.60
N HIS A 190 19.71 -0.04 3.36
CA HIS A 190 19.00 -0.16 4.64
C HIS A 190 19.93 -0.79 5.67
N ASN A 191 20.10 -0.11 6.80
CA ASN A 191 21.04 -0.50 7.87
C ASN A 191 22.47 -0.80 7.34
N GLY A 192 22.93 0.00 6.37
CA GLY A 192 24.24 -0.15 5.72
C GLY A 192 24.36 -1.28 4.70
N VAL A 193 23.27 -2.00 4.44
CA VAL A 193 23.22 -3.10 3.45
C VAL A 193 22.47 -2.64 2.21
N GLN A 194 23.12 -2.79 1.04
CA GLN A 194 22.44 -2.55 -0.24
C GLN A 194 21.50 -3.72 -0.55
N GLN A 195 20.24 -3.39 -0.83
CA GLN A 195 19.20 -4.32 -1.25
C GLN A 195 18.78 -4.00 -2.67
N SER A 196 18.71 -5.02 -3.53
CA SER A 196 18.20 -4.90 -4.89
C SER A 196 17.03 -5.83 -5.08
N PHE A 197 15.93 -5.32 -5.64
CA PHE A 197 14.67 -6.05 -5.77
C PHE A 197 13.85 -5.50 -6.95
N THR A 198 12.75 -6.15 -7.26
CA THR A 198 11.80 -5.67 -8.28
C THR A 198 10.62 -5.02 -7.59
N TYR A 199 10.57 -3.70 -7.51
CA TYR A 199 9.40 -3.02 -6.97
C TYR A 199 8.19 -3.29 -7.87
N GLN A 200 7.05 -3.56 -7.25
CA GLN A 200 5.81 -3.89 -7.95
C GLN A 200 4.70 -2.90 -7.61
N VAL A 201 4.25 -2.17 -8.62
CA VAL A 201 3.01 -1.39 -8.60
C VAL A 201 1.85 -2.35 -8.86
N PRO A 202 0.89 -2.51 -7.94
CA PRO A 202 -0.24 -3.42 -8.11
C PRO A 202 -1.16 -3.01 -9.28
N ASP A 203 -1.61 -4.00 -10.04
CA ASP A 203 -2.70 -3.82 -10.99
C ASP A 203 -4.06 -3.66 -10.28
N THR A 204 -5.09 -3.31 -11.05
CA THR A 204 -6.45 -3.09 -10.52
C THR A 204 -7.06 -4.30 -9.81
N ASN A 205 -6.71 -5.54 -10.21
CA ASN A 205 -7.22 -6.74 -9.55
C ASN A 205 -6.52 -6.96 -8.21
N LYS A 206 -5.20 -6.72 -8.13
CA LYS A 206 -4.45 -6.75 -6.88
C LYS A 206 -4.91 -5.66 -5.91
N CYS A 207 -5.29 -4.48 -6.39
CA CYS A 207 -5.91 -3.45 -5.54
C CYS A 207 -7.16 -3.97 -4.84
N LYS A 208 -8.01 -4.74 -5.52
CA LYS A 208 -9.22 -5.33 -4.94
C LYS A 208 -8.93 -6.36 -3.85
N GLN A 209 -7.77 -7.05 -3.88
CA GLN A 209 -7.43 -8.03 -2.84
C GLN A 209 -7.38 -7.40 -1.45
N CYS A 210 -6.92 -6.15 -1.35
CA CYS A 210 -6.87 -5.43 -0.07
C CYS A 210 -8.10 -4.53 0.17
N HIS A 211 -8.62 -3.91 -0.89
CA HIS A 211 -9.63 -2.85 -0.76
C HIS A 211 -11.07 -3.29 -0.99
N GLN A 212 -11.33 -4.55 -1.37
CA GLN A 212 -12.69 -5.05 -1.60
C GLN A 212 -13.18 -5.83 -0.39
N PHE A 213 -14.20 -5.29 0.29
CA PHE A 213 -14.87 -5.95 1.40
C PHE A 213 -16.16 -6.60 0.92
N LYS A 214 -16.42 -7.82 1.41
CA LYS A 214 -17.70 -8.52 1.20
C LYS A 214 -18.81 -7.76 1.94
N THR A 215 -19.99 -7.73 1.35
CA THR A 215 -21.22 -7.21 1.95
C THR A 215 -22.34 -8.23 1.76
N GLU A 216 -23.47 -8.06 2.45
CA GLU A 216 -24.64 -8.93 2.30
C GLU A 216 -25.11 -9.06 0.84
N SER A 217 -24.99 -7.98 0.07
CA SER A 217 -25.46 -7.89 -1.32
C SER A 217 -24.34 -7.88 -2.37
N GLY A 218 -23.11 -8.26 -2.00
CA GLY A 218 -21.98 -8.31 -2.93
C GLY A 218 -20.67 -7.84 -2.32
N SER A 219 -20.09 -6.77 -2.86
CA SER A 219 -18.83 -6.22 -2.38
C SER A 219 -18.73 -4.72 -2.53
N ARG A 220 -17.97 -4.07 -1.66
CA ARG A 220 -17.66 -2.64 -1.72
C ARG A 220 -16.17 -2.38 -1.69
N PHE A 221 -15.71 -1.41 -2.47
CA PHE A 221 -14.33 -0.93 -2.42
C PHE A 221 -14.21 0.13 -1.31
N VAL A 222 -13.20 0.04 -0.44
CA VAL A 222 -13.00 0.95 0.70
C VAL A 222 -11.53 1.40 0.83
N PRO A 223 -11.25 2.65 1.22
CA PRO A 223 -9.92 3.04 1.68
C PRO A 223 -9.55 2.33 2.99
N LEU A 224 -8.25 2.22 3.27
CA LEU A 224 -7.76 1.46 4.42
C LEU A 224 -7.09 2.31 5.51
N GLY A 225 -6.50 3.46 5.16
CA GLY A 225 -5.58 4.20 6.03
C GLY A 225 -6.23 5.19 7.00
N PRO A 226 -7.03 6.17 6.52
CA PRO A 226 -7.66 7.22 7.35
C PRO A 226 -8.70 6.76 8.40
N LYS A 227 -8.26 5.95 9.36
CA LYS A 227 -9.04 5.55 10.54
C LYS A 227 -8.65 6.45 11.71
N ALA A 228 -9.61 6.82 12.56
CA ALA A 228 -9.37 7.78 13.64
C ALA A 228 -8.14 7.43 14.50
N ARG A 229 -7.99 6.16 14.86
CA ARG A 229 -6.85 5.67 15.65
C ARG A 229 -5.46 5.85 15.04
N GLN A 230 -5.37 5.91 13.71
CA GLN A 230 -4.10 6.15 13.01
C GLN A 230 -3.78 7.64 12.86
N LEU A 231 -4.76 8.51 13.12
CA LEU A 231 -4.66 9.97 13.01
C LEU A 231 -4.67 10.67 14.38
N ASN A 232 -5.02 9.97 15.46
CA ASN A 232 -5.10 10.54 16.81
C ASN A 232 -3.72 10.67 17.47
N TRP A 233 -2.83 11.44 16.84
CA TRP A 233 -1.50 11.79 17.32
C TRP A 233 -1.07 13.14 16.75
N THR A 234 -0.04 13.74 17.36
CA THR A 234 0.46 15.07 16.99
C THR A 234 1.36 15.00 15.76
N TYR A 235 0.93 15.62 14.67
CA TYR A 235 1.72 15.77 13.44
C TYR A 235 2.24 17.20 13.32
N THR A 236 3.41 17.36 12.69
CA THR A 236 4.01 18.67 12.43
C THR A 236 3.62 19.17 11.05
N TYR A 237 2.65 20.10 11.00
CA TYR A 237 2.26 20.79 9.77
C TYR A 237 3.17 22.00 9.51
N ALA A 238 3.07 22.56 8.30
CA ALA A 238 3.78 23.79 7.94
C ALA A 238 3.39 25.00 8.81
N ASP A 239 2.16 25.02 9.35
CA ASP A 239 1.65 26.07 10.24
C ASP A 239 1.78 25.73 11.74
N GLY A 240 2.37 24.57 12.09
CA GLY A 240 2.66 24.16 13.45
C GLY A 240 2.28 22.72 13.78
N ALA A 241 2.61 22.28 15.00
CA ALA A 241 2.25 20.95 15.47
C ALA A 241 0.78 20.90 15.95
N ALA A 242 0.02 19.90 15.50
CA ALA A 242 -1.37 19.69 15.90
C ALA A 242 -1.75 18.21 15.87
N ASN A 243 -2.72 17.81 16.69
CA ASN A 243 -3.38 16.50 16.52
C ASN A 243 -4.11 16.48 15.18
N GLN A 244 -3.91 15.44 14.37
CA GLN A 244 -4.42 15.46 12.98
C GLN A 244 -5.94 15.49 12.90
N LEU A 245 -6.66 14.79 13.79
CA LEU A 245 -8.12 14.83 13.83
C LEU A 245 -8.64 16.23 14.19
N ALA A 246 -8.02 16.86 15.18
CA ALA A 246 -8.35 18.24 15.57
C ALA A 246 -8.07 19.22 14.42
N TYR A 247 -6.94 19.03 13.73
CA TYR A 247 -6.59 19.83 12.56
C TYR A 247 -7.60 19.66 11.42
N TRP A 248 -8.07 18.45 11.16
CA TRP A 248 -9.11 18.17 10.17
C TRP A 248 -10.46 18.83 10.53
N LYS A 249 -10.84 18.82 11.83
CA LYS A 249 -12.01 19.56 12.34
C LYS A 249 -11.84 21.07 12.14
N GLN A 250 -10.66 21.61 12.46
CA GLN A 250 -10.34 23.04 12.30
C GLN A 250 -10.36 23.50 10.83
N LYS A 251 -9.83 22.68 9.91
CA LYS A 251 -9.90 22.94 8.46
C LYS A 251 -11.30 22.76 7.88
N GLY A 252 -12.28 22.36 8.69
CA GLY A 252 -13.66 22.18 8.28
C GLY A 252 -13.91 20.93 7.44
N ILE A 253 -12.97 19.98 7.35
CA ILE A 253 -13.11 18.78 6.53
C ILE A 253 -13.63 17.55 7.30
N LEU A 254 -13.74 17.64 8.63
CA LEU A 254 -14.23 16.57 9.50
C LEU A 254 -15.28 17.08 10.49
N ALA A 255 -16.40 16.37 10.57
CA ALA A 255 -17.50 16.60 11.50
C ALA A 255 -17.69 15.41 12.45
N GLY A 256 -18.39 15.64 13.56
CA GLY A 256 -18.74 14.60 14.53
C GLY A 256 -17.57 14.08 15.38
N LEU A 257 -16.41 14.72 15.32
CA LEU A 257 -15.25 14.38 16.16
C LEU A 257 -15.56 14.66 17.64
N PRO A 258 -15.41 13.68 18.56
CA PRO A 258 -15.53 13.90 20.00
C PRO A 258 -14.64 15.05 20.48
N ASP A 259 -15.14 15.86 21.41
CA ASP A 259 -14.39 16.99 21.95
C ASP A 259 -13.21 16.55 22.82
N ASP A 260 -13.37 15.43 23.53
CA ASP A 260 -12.28 14.77 24.26
C ASP A 260 -11.55 13.77 23.36
N LEU A 261 -10.41 14.17 22.81
CA LEU A 261 -9.58 13.31 21.95
C LEU A 261 -8.96 12.13 22.70
N SER A 262 -8.89 12.17 24.04
CA SER A 262 -8.38 11.04 24.84
C SER A 262 -9.37 9.87 24.89
N SER A 263 -10.64 10.12 24.58
CA SER A 263 -11.66 9.08 24.42
C SER A 263 -11.56 8.30 23.10
N ILE A 264 -10.75 8.78 22.16
CA ILE A 264 -10.54 8.16 20.86
C ILE A 264 -9.30 7.27 20.96
N ASP A 265 -9.42 6.00 20.57
CA ASP A 265 -8.28 5.10 20.47
C ASP A 265 -7.14 5.74 19.67
N SER A 266 -5.90 5.45 20.07
CA SER A 266 -4.71 5.90 19.37
C SER A 266 -3.73 4.73 19.20
N VAL A 267 -3.25 4.55 17.97
CA VAL A 267 -2.15 3.62 17.69
C VAL A 267 -0.85 4.34 18.06
N PRO A 268 0.04 3.73 18.89
CA PRO A 268 1.34 4.31 19.15
C PRO A 268 2.14 4.43 17.84
N ASN A 269 2.91 5.50 17.70
CA ASN A 269 3.78 5.68 16.55
C ASN A 269 4.85 4.57 16.52
N TYR A 270 5.08 4.01 15.33
CA TYR A 270 6.13 3.01 15.10
C TYR A 270 6.79 3.23 13.75
N SER A 271 8.11 3.35 13.78
CA SER A 271 9.00 3.52 12.63
C SER A 271 10.16 2.54 12.69
N ASP A 272 10.91 2.44 11.60
CA ASP A 272 12.07 1.54 11.51
C ASP A 272 13.09 1.80 12.65
N ALA A 273 13.28 3.08 13.03
CA ALA A 273 14.22 3.47 14.08
C ALA A 273 13.84 2.94 15.47
N ASP A 274 12.55 2.68 15.70
CA ASP A 274 12.01 2.26 17.01
C ASP A 274 12.31 0.79 17.32
N ALA A 275 12.66 -0.03 16.32
CA ALA A 275 12.96 -1.45 16.51
C ALA A 275 14.13 -1.68 17.49
N SER A 276 15.09 -0.76 17.52
CA SER A 276 16.23 -0.82 18.45
C SER A 276 15.83 -0.61 19.92
N ASN A 277 14.64 -0.06 20.19
CA ASN A 277 14.15 0.28 21.51
C ASN A 277 13.17 -0.76 22.10
N LEU A 278 12.82 -1.81 21.36
CA LEU A 278 11.78 -2.77 21.76
C LEU A 278 12.00 -3.36 23.15
N ALA A 279 13.24 -3.72 23.49
CA ALA A 279 13.60 -4.25 24.80
C ALA A 279 13.29 -3.29 25.98
N GLY A 280 13.27 -1.99 25.72
CA GLY A 280 13.01 -0.95 26.73
C GLY A 280 11.52 -0.60 26.91
N TYR A 281 10.64 -1.05 26.02
CA TYR A 281 9.20 -0.81 26.14
C TYR A 281 8.56 -1.73 27.17
N SER A 282 7.48 -1.26 27.82
CA SER A 282 6.63 -2.10 28.66
C SER A 282 5.82 -3.10 27.83
N ASP A 283 5.27 -4.13 28.47
CA ASP A 283 4.44 -5.13 27.80
C ASP A 283 3.17 -4.52 27.16
N ASP A 284 2.57 -3.52 27.80
CA ASP A 284 1.43 -2.78 27.24
C ASP A 284 1.83 -2.00 25.98
N GLN A 285 3.00 -1.34 26.00
CA GLN A 285 3.51 -0.62 24.83
C GLN A 285 3.78 -1.58 23.66
N ILE A 286 4.46 -2.70 23.92
CA ILE A 286 4.71 -3.74 22.90
C ILE A 286 3.39 -4.29 22.36
N HIS A 287 2.43 -4.60 23.23
CA HIS A 287 1.13 -5.10 22.81
C HIS A 287 0.39 -4.12 21.90
N ARG A 288 0.34 -2.83 22.27
CA ARG A 288 -0.31 -1.80 21.46
C ARG A 288 0.40 -1.54 20.14
N LEU A 289 1.74 -1.53 20.12
CA LEU A 289 2.54 -1.43 18.90
C LEU A 289 2.24 -2.60 17.97
N ALA A 290 2.27 -3.84 18.48
CA ALA A 290 1.99 -5.04 17.70
C ALA A 290 0.58 -5.02 17.10
N LYS A 291 -0.44 -4.69 17.90
CA LYS A 291 -1.82 -4.52 17.37
C LYS A 291 -1.91 -3.42 16.32
N GLY A 292 -1.23 -2.28 16.52
CA GLY A 292 -1.19 -1.18 15.56
C GLY A 292 -0.59 -1.59 14.22
N TYR A 293 0.53 -2.30 14.30
CA TYR A 293 1.24 -2.86 13.15
C TYR A 293 0.38 -3.88 12.39
N LEU A 294 -0.24 -4.83 13.09
CA LEU A 294 -1.13 -5.83 12.48
C LEU A 294 -2.41 -5.21 11.91
N ASP A 295 -2.97 -4.15 12.53
CA ASP A 295 -4.17 -3.47 12.04
C ASP A 295 -3.97 -2.85 10.65
N ILE A 296 -2.85 -2.14 10.46
CA ILE A 296 -2.59 -1.45 9.18
C ILE A 296 -2.04 -2.40 8.12
N ASN A 297 -1.23 -3.40 8.51
CA ASN A 297 -0.57 -4.31 7.57
C ASN A 297 -1.38 -5.57 7.23
N CYS A 298 -2.32 -6.00 8.09
CA CYS A 298 -2.95 -7.33 7.96
C CYS A 298 -4.47 -7.32 8.11
N ALA A 299 -5.03 -6.49 9.00
CA ALA A 299 -6.45 -6.60 9.39
C ALA A 299 -7.45 -6.29 8.29
N HIS A 300 -7.06 -5.61 7.21
CA HIS A 300 -7.93 -5.42 6.05
C HIS A 300 -8.26 -6.75 5.33
N CYS A 301 -7.34 -7.73 5.39
CA CYS A 301 -7.57 -9.09 4.91
C CYS A 301 -8.14 -9.99 6.02
N HIS A 302 -7.56 -9.89 7.21
CA HIS A 302 -7.88 -10.69 8.39
C HIS A 302 -8.96 -10.01 9.23
N ARG A 303 -10.18 -10.02 8.68
CA ARG A 303 -11.44 -9.56 9.28
C ARG A 303 -12.63 -10.24 8.60
N PRO A 304 -13.85 -10.23 9.19
CA PRO A 304 -15.01 -10.92 8.62
C PRO A 304 -15.35 -10.59 7.17
N GLU A 305 -15.15 -9.33 6.76
CA GLU A 305 -15.45 -8.85 5.40
C GLU A 305 -14.27 -9.02 4.43
N GLY A 306 -13.07 -9.31 4.96
CA GLY A 306 -11.81 -9.31 4.22
C GLY A 306 -11.57 -10.60 3.42
N GLY A 307 -10.54 -10.55 2.57
CA GLY A 307 -10.16 -11.66 1.69
C GLY A 307 -9.76 -12.94 2.43
N ALA A 308 -9.20 -12.82 3.64
CA ALA A 308 -8.74 -13.93 4.48
C ALA A 308 -9.75 -14.30 5.57
N SER A 309 -11.01 -13.86 5.46
CA SER A 309 -12.09 -14.13 6.43
C SER A 309 -12.27 -15.60 6.77
N ASN A 310 -12.07 -16.51 5.81
CA ASN A 310 -12.17 -17.96 5.99
C ASN A 310 -11.11 -18.55 6.94
N THR A 311 -10.03 -17.81 7.24
CA THR A 311 -9.00 -18.26 8.18
C THR A 311 -9.44 -18.17 9.64
N GLY A 312 -10.48 -17.38 9.94
CA GLY A 312 -10.92 -17.08 11.30
C GLY A 312 -9.98 -16.15 12.08
N LEU A 313 -8.90 -15.67 11.46
CA LEU A 313 -7.97 -14.70 12.05
C LEU A 313 -8.53 -13.28 11.89
N SER A 314 -8.60 -12.55 13.00
CA SER A 314 -9.12 -11.18 13.09
C SER A 314 -8.10 -10.29 13.81
N LEU A 315 -7.64 -9.22 13.16
CA LEU A 315 -6.49 -8.42 13.60
C LEU A 315 -6.80 -6.94 13.77
N GLU A 316 -8.08 -6.55 13.81
CA GLU A 316 -8.48 -5.15 13.95
C GLU A 316 -8.05 -4.60 15.32
N PHE A 317 -7.45 -3.40 15.34
CA PHE A 317 -6.94 -2.79 16.57
C PHE A 317 -8.03 -2.62 17.66
N TRP A 318 -9.25 -2.27 17.25
CA TRP A 318 -10.38 -2.02 18.17
C TRP A 318 -10.99 -3.31 18.72
N ARG A 319 -10.66 -4.49 18.17
CA ARG A 319 -11.13 -5.78 18.68
C ARG A 319 -10.39 -6.09 19.97
N SER A 320 -11.15 -6.43 21.02
CA SER A 320 -10.56 -6.78 22.32
C SER A 320 -9.65 -8.02 22.19
N PHE A 321 -8.37 -7.89 22.54
CA PHE A 321 -7.47 -9.03 22.51
C PHE A 321 -7.81 -10.02 23.63
N ALA A 322 -8.13 -9.51 24.83
CA ALA A 322 -8.44 -10.32 26.00
C ALA A 322 -9.68 -11.20 25.79
N ASP A 323 -10.73 -10.66 25.16
CA ASP A 323 -11.99 -11.40 24.96
C ASP A 323 -11.94 -12.35 23.75
N TYR A 324 -10.99 -12.15 22.83
CA TYR A 324 -10.94 -12.85 21.54
C TYR A 324 -9.54 -13.38 21.20
N GLN A 325 -8.80 -13.92 22.18
CA GLN A 325 -7.42 -14.37 22.00
C GLN A 325 -7.26 -15.39 20.84
N SER A 326 -8.12 -16.40 20.78
CA SER A 326 -8.09 -17.41 19.70
C SER A 326 -8.32 -16.78 18.33
N GLN A 327 -9.24 -15.82 18.20
CA GLN A 327 -9.46 -15.11 16.92
C GLN A 327 -8.28 -14.21 16.54
N HIS A 328 -7.45 -13.79 17.50
CA HIS A 328 -6.18 -13.10 17.23
C HIS A 328 -5.03 -14.07 16.93
N GLY A 329 -5.27 -15.37 16.91
CA GLY A 329 -4.30 -16.40 16.54
C GLY A 329 -3.70 -17.18 17.71
N VAL A 330 -3.95 -16.79 18.96
CA VAL A 330 -3.38 -17.47 20.15
C VAL A 330 -3.88 -18.91 20.21
N CYS A 331 -2.95 -19.87 20.14
CA CYS A 331 -3.22 -21.31 20.11
C CYS A 331 -4.19 -21.75 19.01
N LYS A 332 -4.39 -20.90 18.01
CA LYS A 332 -5.32 -21.19 16.93
C LYS A 332 -4.58 -21.96 15.85
N GLN A 333 -5.10 -23.13 15.49
CA GLN A 333 -4.55 -23.88 14.37
C GLN A 333 -4.79 -23.15 13.03
N PRO A 334 -3.83 -23.20 12.10
CA PRO A 334 -3.96 -22.55 10.81
C PRO A 334 -4.96 -23.28 9.92
N VAL A 335 -5.70 -22.51 9.12
CA VAL A 335 -6.53 -23.06 8.03
C VAL A 335 -5.76 -23.06 6.71
N ALA A 336 -4.87 -22.09 6.52
CA ALA A 336 -4.23 -21.77 5.25
C ALA A 336 -2.70 -21.99 5.25
N TYR A 337 -2.16 -22.67 6.26
CA TYR A 337 -0.76 -23.10 6.32
C TYR A 337 -0.73 -24.63 6.41
N GLY A 338 -0.17 -25.29 5.39
CA GLY A 338 -0.13 -26.75 5.28
C GLY A 338 1.26 -27.33 5.09
N GLY A 339 2.32 -26.53 5.28
CA GLY A 339 3.65 -26.81 4.74
C GLY A 339 4.77 -27.15 5.73
N GLY A 340 4.54 -27.22 7.04
CA GLY A 340 5.65 -27.36 7.99
C GLY A 340 5.30 -27.87 9.38
N ALA A 341 6.28 -27.84 10.27
CA ALA A 341 6.20 -28.35 11.65
C ALA A 341 5.50 -27.40 12.64
N LEU A 342 5.10 -26.20 12.19
CA LEU A 342 4.45 -25.19 13.02
C LEU A 342 2.96 -25.51 13.19
N SER A 343 2.47 -25.43 14.43
CA SER A 343 1.13 -25.91 14.78
C SER A 343 0.09 -24.79 14.97
N TYR A 344 0.53 -23.59 15.34
CA TYR A 344 -0.36 -22.49 15.73
C TYR A 344 -0.03 -21.17 15.04
N ASP A 345 -1.06 -20.38 14.76
CA ASP A 345 -0.93 -19.02 14.23
C ASP A 345 -0.01 -18.18 15.16
N ILE A 346 -0.26 -18.26 16.47
CA ILE A 346 0.59 -17.75 17.56
C ILE A 346 0.69 -18.80 18.67
N GLU A 347 1.92 -19.15 19.03
CA GLU A 347 2.26 -19.94 20.22
C GLU A 347 2.84 -19.02 21.30
N PRO A 348 2.12 -18.73 22.39
CA PRO A 348 2.54 -17.76 23.41
C PRO A 348 3.92 -18.08 24.01
N GLY A 349 4.82 -17.10 24.00
CA GLY A 349 6.19 -17.26 24.47
C GLY A 349 7.15 -17.91 23.47
N SER A 350 6.64 -18.46 22.36
CA SER A 350 7.42 -19.20 21.35
C SER A 350 7.31 -18.54 19.96
N PRO A 351 7.94 -17.38 19.72
CA PRO A 351 7.85 -16.67 18.45
C PRO A 351 8.38 -17.49 17.26
N ASP A 352 9.42 -18.30 17.46
CA ASP A 352 9.99 -19.16 16.42
C ASP A 352 9.08 -20.36 16.07
N ALA A 353 8.17 -20.73 16.98
CA ALA A 353 7.15 -21.75 16.74
C ALA A 353 5.84 -21.16 16.17
N SER A 354 5.75 -19.83 16.04
CA SER A 354 4.53 -19.12 15.63
C SER A 354 4.49 -18.86 14.12
N ILE A 355 3.43 -19.32 13.46
CA ILE A 355 3.27 -19.19 12.01
C ILE A 355 3.28 -17.73 11.56
N ILE A 356 2.64 -16.81 12.29
CA ILE A 356 2.59 -15.40 11.88
C ILE A 356 3.99 -14.79 11.75
N ASN A 357 4.89 -15.10 12.70
CA ASN A 357 6.26 -14.60 12.73
C ASN A 357 7.09 -15.22 11.58
N PHE A 358 6.98 -16.54 11.38
CA PHE A 358 7.61 -17.24 10.25
C PHE A 358 7.20 -16.65 8.90
N ARG A 359 5.88 -16.46 8.67
CA ARG A 359 5.36 -15.96 7.39
C ARG A 359 5.76 -14.51 7.12
N MET A 360 5.87 -13.69 8.16
CA MET A 360 6.39 -12.32 8.05
C MET A 360 7.88 -12.27 7.69
N ALA A 361 8.65 -13.27 8.13
CA ALA A 361 10.08 -13.41 7.83
C ALA A 361 10.37 -14.05 6.46
N SER A 362 9.37 -14.63 5.79
CA SER A 362 9.53 -15.33 4.51
C SER A 362 9.32 -14.42 3.31
N ASP A 363 10.11 -14.64 2.26
CA ASP A 363 9.92 -14.10 0.91
C ASP A 363 9.40 -15.15 -0.10
N GLN A 364 9.28 -16.40 0.33
CA GLN A 364 8.87 -17.52 -0.52
C GLN A 364 7.38 -17.44 -0.87
N PRO A 365 7.00 -17.61 -2.15
CA PRO A 365 5.60 -17.69 -2.54
C PRO A 365 4.84 -18.77 -1.76
N GLY A 366 3.64 -18.44 -1.28
CA GLY A 366 2.82 -19.31 -0.43
C GLY A 366 3.04 -19.10 1.07
N ASP A 367 4.29 -18.89 1.50
CA ASP A 367 4.62 -18.61 2.90
C ASP A 367 4.60 -17.12 3.22
N LYS A 368 5.11 -16.28 2.31
CA LYS A 368 5.25 -14.83 2.48
C LYS A 368 3.92 -14.16 2.88
N MET A 369 3.97 -13.38 3.96
CA MET A 369 2.91 -12.45 4.36
C MET A 369 3.44 -11.04 4.64
N PRO A 370 2.72 -9.97 4.22
CA PRO A 370 1.58 -10.00 3.29
C PRO A 370 1.94 -10.55 1.90
N GLU A 371 0.98 -11.20 1.23
CA GLU A 371 1.19 -11.88 -0.07
C GLU A 371 1.55 -10.89 -1.19
N ILE A 372 1.05 -9.66 -1.10
CA ILE A 372 1.25 -8.59 -2.08
C ILE A 372 1.68 -7.29 -1.41
N GLY A 373 2.22 -6.35 -2.19
CA GLY A 373 2.65 -5.05 -1.70
C GLY A 373 4.03 -5.04 -1.02
N ARG A 374 4.76 -6.16 -1.07
CA ARG A 374 6.18 -6.24 -0.71
C ARG A 374 6.94 -7.31 -1.49
N GLN A 375 8.21 -7.04 -1.75
CA GLN A 375 9.26 -8.00 -2.10
C GLN A 375 10.29 -8.19 -0.98
N LEU A 376 10.48 -7.20 -0.12
CA LEU A 376 11.42 -7.28 0.99
C LEU A 376 10.72 -7.74 2.28
N VAL A 377 11.49 -8.37 3.16
CA VAL A 377 11.08 -8.63 4.54
C VAL A 377 11.17 -7.32 5.33
N HIS A 378 10.09 -6.94 6.01
CA HIS A 378 10.14 -5.84 6.96
C HIS A 378 10.73 -6.33 8.28
N GLN A 379 12.03 -6.09 8.48
CA GLN A 379 12.78 -6.61 9.62
C GLN A 379 12.24 -6.05 10.94
N GLU A 380 11.91 -4.77 10.97
CA GLU A 380 11.44 -4.04 12.14
C GLU A 380 10.03 -4.43 12.54
N GLY A 381 9.15 -4.65 11.56
CA GLY A 381 7.83 -5.21 11.79
C GLY A 381 7.88 -6.64 12.33
N GLN A 382 8.80 -7.46 11.80
CA GLN A 382 9.00 -8.84 12.27
C GLN A 382 9.58 -8.88 13.68
N ALA A 383 10.58 -8.05 13.99
CA ALA A 383 11.16 -7.94 15.33
C ALA A 383 10.10 -7.53 16.37
N LEU A 384 9.21 -6.58 16.04
CA LEU A 384 8.10 -6.19 16.92
C LEU A 384 7.16 -7.35 17.22
N ILE A 385 6.74 -8.11 16.20
CA ILE A 385 5.83 -9.25 16.40
C ILE A 385 6.52 -10.41 17.12
N HIS A 386 7.79 -10.67 16.82
CA HIS A 386 8.60 -11.63 17.57
C HIS A 386 8.65 -11.28 19.06
N GLU A 387 9.02 -10.03 19.39
CA GLU A 387 9.10 -9.55 20.77
C GLU A 387 7.74 -9.61 21.48
N TRP A 388 6.67 -9.24 20.78
CA TRP A 388 5.32 -9.32 21.33
C TRP A 388 4.91 -10.73 21.71
N ILE A 389 5.20 -11.72 20.86
CA ILE A 389 4.90 -13.13 21.13
C ILE A 389 5.79 -13.67 22.27
N ALA A 390 7.08 -13.33 22.28
CA ALA A 390 8.03 -13.76 23.31
C ALA A 390 7.61 -13.32 24.72
N ARG A 391 6.91 -12.18 24.84
CA ARG A 391 6.42 -11.62 26.10
C ARG A 391 5.02 -12.08 26.50
N MET A 392 4.34 -12.86 25.66
CA MET A 392 3.05 -13.42 26.05
C MET A 392 3.24 -14.42 27.20
N ALA A 393 2.27 -14.45 28.12
CA ALA A 393 2.23 -15.50 29.12
C ALA A 393 2.09 -16.86 28.42
N THR A 394 3.07 -17.73 28.65
CA THR A 394 3.10 -19.08 28.09
C THR A 394 1.85 -19.85 28.50
N ASN A 395 1.24 -20.54 27.55
CA ASN A 395 0.24 -21.56 27.79
C ASN A 395 0.57 -22.76 26.88
N ASP A 396 0.18 -23.97 27.28
CA ASP A 396 0.59 -25.17 26.56
C ASP A 396 -0.23 -25.38 25.25
N CYS A 397 -1.09 -24.43 24.88
CA CYS A 397 -2.05 -24.55 23.78
C CYS A 397 -2.80 -25.89 23.77
N VAL A 398 -3.06 -26.44 24.95
CA VAL A 398 -3.88 -27.64 25.15
C VAL A 398 -5.23 -27.14 25.66
N ASP A 399 -6.29 -27.41 24.91
CA ASP A 399 -7.67 -27.20 25.34
C ASP A 399 -8.02 -28.04 26.58
#